data_AF-A0A3D4QDV6-F1
#
_entry.id   AF-A0A3D4QDV6-F1
#
_cell.length_a   1.000
_cell.length_b   1.000
_cell.length_c   1.000
_cell.angle_alpha   90.00
_cell.angle_beta   90.00
_cell.angle_gamma   90.00
#
_symmetry.space_group_name_H-M   'P 1'
#
loop_
_entity.id
_entity.type
_entity.pdbx_description
1 polymer ?
#
loop_
_entity_poly.entity_id
_entity_poly.type
_entity_poly.pdbx_seq_one_letter_code
_entity_poly.pdbx_strand_id
1 'polypeptide(L)'
;MDFRPILMIVGTLLATLALVMCVPAVVDASLGNPDWEVFAASAGVTLFLGVAMALTATTGGVRNLSVRQAFVMTTLTWVALTVFASFPFMFSERDLSFTDAFFEAMSG
;
A
#
# COMPACT_ATOMS: atom_id res chain seq x y z
N MET A 1 -10.74 21.37 6.76
CA MET A 1 -10.32 20.82 5.46
C MET A 1 -10.97 19.46 5.32
N ASP A 2 -11.61 19.18 4.19
CA ASP A 2 -12.18 17.85 3.97
C ASP A 2 -11.06 16.89 3.54
N PHE A 3 -10.76 15.87 4.35
CA PHE A 3 -9.73 14.88 4.07
C PHE A 3 -10.27 13.67 3.30
N ARG A 4 -11.59 13.54 3.14
CA ARG A 4 -12.22 12.40 2.47
C ARG A 4 -11.65 12.18 1.05
N PRO A 5 -11.50 13.20 0.18
CA PRO A 5 -10.92 12.97 -1.15
C PRO A 5 -9.49 12.42 -1.10
N ILE A 6 -8.70 12.81 -0.10
CA ILE A 6 -7.33 12.34 0.08
C ILE A 6 -7.33 10.86 0.49
N LEU A 7 -8.13 10.50 1.50
CA LEU A 7 -8.26 9.13 1.99
C LEU A 7 -8.80 8.18 0.90
N MET A 8 -9.72 8.66 0.05
CA MET A 8 -10.25 7.87 -1.06
C MET A 8 -9.17 7.52 -2.08
N ILE A 9 -8.33 8.49 -2.43
CA ILE A 9 -7.23 8.27 -3.39
C ILE A 9 -6.17 7.36 -2.78
N VAL A 10 -5.70 7.66 -1.55
CA VAL A 10 -4.68 6.84 -0.88
C VAL A 10 -5.19 5.40 -0.71
N GLY A 11 -6.46 5.22 -0.31
CA GLY A 11 -7.05 3.89 -0.12
C GLY A 11 -7.14 3.10 -1.43
N THR A 12 -7.52 3.78 -2.52
CA THR A 12 -7.55 3.17 -3.86
C THR A 12 -6.15 2.76 -4.32
N LEU A 13 -5.14 3.60 -4.09
CA LEU A 13 -3.75 3.28 -4.44
C LEU A 13 -3.19 2.13 -3.60
N LEU A 14 -3.54 2.04 -2.31
CA LEU A 14 -3.20 0.88 -1.48
C LEU A 14 -3.86 -0.40 -1.97
N ALA A 15 -5.14 -0.34 -2.35
CA ALA A 15 -5.82 -1.49 -2.94
C ALA A 15 -5.15 -1.93 -4.25
N THR A 16 -4.72 -0.98 -5.09
CA THR A 16 -3.94 -1.28 -6.31
C THR A 16 -2.58 -1.91 -5.97
N LEU A 17 -1.86 -1.38 -4.98
CA LEU A 17 -0.59 -1.95 -4.52
C LEU A 17 -0.76 -3.40 -4.07
N ALA A 18 -1.83 -3.69 -3.32
CA ALA A 18 -2.13 -5.05 -2.89
C ALA A 18 -2.37 -6.00 -4.08
N LEU A 19 -3.04 -5.55 -5.15
CA LEU A 19 -3.19 -6.34 -6.37
C LEU A 19 -1.85 -6.58 -7.07
N VAL A 20 -0.96 -5.59 -7.05
CA VAL A 20 0.40 -5.73 -7.61
C VAL A 20 1.22 -6.74 -6.80
N MET A 21 1.10 -6.76 -5.46
CA MET A 21 1.75 -7.76 -4.60
C MET A 21 1.31 -9.20 -4.88
N CYS A 22 0.14 -9.43 -5.48
CA CYS A 22 -0.26 -10.76 -5.92
C CYS A 22 0.62 -11.29 -7.06
N VAL A 23 1.27 -10.42 -7.85
CA VAL A 23 2.17 -10.84 -8.95
C VAL A 23 3.37 -11.62 -8.41
N PRO A 24 4.21 -11.09 -7.50
CA PRO A 24 5.28 -11.87 -6.91
C PRO A 24 4.76 -13.06 -6.09
N ALA A 25 3.62 -12.96 -5.41
CA ALA A 25 3.02 -14.10 -4.72
C ALA A 25 2.75 -15.29 -5.66
N VAL A 26 2.16 -15.04 -6.83
CA VAL A 26 1.89 -16.08 -7.83
C VAL A 26 3.19 -16.64 -8.40
N VAL A 27 4.19 -15.78 -8.65
CA VAL A 27 5.50 -16.21 -9.16
C VAL A 27 6.20 -17.11 -8.13
N ASP A 28 6.30 -16.70 -6.88
CA ASP A 28 6.93 -17.48 -5.81
C ASP A 28 6.20 -18.81 -5.59
N ALA A 29 4.86 -18.81 -5.61
CA ALA A 29 4.07 -20.04 -5.49
C ALA A 29 4.34 -21.00 -6.65
N SER A 30 4.50 -20.49 -7.88
CA SER A 30 4.81 -21.30 -9.07
C SER A 30 6.21 -21.90 -9.04
N LEU A 31 7.14 -21.24 -8.34
CA LEU A 31 8.53 -21.68 -8.15
C LEU A 31 8.72 -22.53 -6.89
N GLY A 32 7.69 -22.69 -6.06
CA GLY A 32 7.77 -23.40 -4.78
C GLY A 32 8.53 -22.65 -3.69
N ASN A 33 8.70 -21.32 -3.82
CA ASN A 33 9.32 -20.47 -2.81
C ASN A 33 8.29 -20.13 -1.72
N PRO A 34 8.50 -20.46 -0.42
CA PRO A 34 7.56 -20.17 0.66
C PRO A 34 7.21 -18.68 0.85
N ASP A 35 8.01 -17.74 0.31
CA ASP A 35 7.74 -16.30 0.37
C ASP A 35 6.38 -15.89 -0.24
N TRP A 36 5.76 -16.75 -1.05
CA TRP A 36 4.42 -16.51 -1.59
C TRP A 36 3.38 -16.25 -0.49
N GLU A 37 3.50 -16.91 0.68
CA GLU A 37 2.60 -16.74 1.82
C GLU A 37 2.74 -15.33 2.41
N VAL A 38 3.97 -14.81 2.46
CA VAL A 38 4.28 -13.48 2.97
C VAL A 38 3.73 -12.40 2.05
N PHE A 39 3.92 -12.54 0.74
CA PHE A 39 3.34 -11.62 -0.23
C PHE A 39 1.80 -11.67 -0.20
N ALA A 40 1.20 -12.86 -0.10
CA ALA A 40 -0.24 -13.03 -0.01
C ALA A 40 -0.83 -12.40 1.27
N ALA A 41 -0.19 -12.62 2.42
CA ALA A 41 -0.62 -12.01 3.68
C ALA A 41 -0.48 -10.49 3.66
N SER A 42 0.65 -9.98 3.15
CA SER A 42 0.90 -8.53 2.98
C SER A 42 -0.11 -7.89 2.05
N ALA A 43 -0.42 -8.55 0.92
CA ALA A 43 -1.47 -8.13 0.00
C ALA A 43 -2.84 -8.11 0.68
N GLY A 44 -3.20 -9.14 1.45
CA GLY A 44 -4.47 -9.23 2.16
C GLY A 44 -4.68 -8.08 3.16
N VAL A 45 -3.68 -7.80 4.00
CA VAL A 45 -3.72 -6.69 4.97
C VAL A 45 -3.79 -5.34 4.26
N THR A 46 -2.97 -5.14 3.22
CA THR A 46 -2.93 -3.90 2.45
C THR A 46 -4.24 -3.65 1.72
N LEU A 47 -4.84 -4.70 1.12
CA LEU A 47 -6.12 -4.63 0.43
C LEU A 47 -7.24 -4.28 1.40
N PHE A 48 -7.30 -4.96 2.55
CA PHE A 48 -8.32 -4.71 3.57
C PHE A 48 -8.27 -3.25 4.04
N LEU A 49 -7.09 -2.74 4.40
CA LEU A 49 -6.93 -1.37 4.86
C LEU A 49 -7.16 -0.33 3.76
N GLY A 50 -6.67 -0.59 2.53
CA GLY A 50 -6.89 0.27 1.38
C GLY A 50 -8.37 0.41 1.03
N VAL A 51 -9.09 -0.72 0.94
CA VAL A 51 -10.53 -0.73 0.67
C VAL A 51 -11.32 -0.10 1.82
N ALA A 52 -11.04 -0.45 3.08
CA ALA A 52 -11.71 0.15 4.22
C ALA A 52 -11.53 1.68 4.23
N MET A 53 -10.33 2.17 3.97
CA MET A 53 -10.04 3.60 3.89
C MET A 53 -10.80 4.26 2.73
N ALA A 54 -10.85 3.64 1.55
CA ALA A 54 -11.63 4.16 0.42
C ALA A 54 -13.14 4.19 0.70
N LEU A 55 -13.68 3.18 1.39
CA LEU A 55 -15.10 3.08 1.76
C LEU A 55 -15.50 4.11 2.82
N THR A 56 -14.61 4.50 3.73
CA THR A 56 -14.92 5.59 4.68
C THR A 56 -15.04 6.97 4.02
N ALA A 57 -14.52 7.12 2.80
CA ALA A 57 -14.44 8.39 2.10
C ALA A 57 -15.46 8.54 0.93
N THR A 58 -16.25 7.52 0.63
CA THR A 58 -17.09 7.45 -0.58
C THR A 58 -18.25 8.44 -0.59
N THR A 59 -18.73 8.88 0.58
CA THR A 59 -19.88 9.79 0.72
C THR A 59 -19.60 11.24 0.26
N GLY A 60 -18.34 11.61 -0.02
CA GLY A 60 -17.95 13.00 -0.32
C GLY A 60 -17.78 13.35 -1.81
N GLY A 61 -17.54 12.36 -2.68
CA GLY A 61 -17.07 12.58 -4.05
C GLY A 61 -15.70 13.29 -4.14
N VAL A 62 -14.97 13.11 -5.24
CA VAL A 62 -13.75 13.91 -5.49
C VAL A 62 -14.19 15.26 -6.08
N ARG A 63 -14.61 16.21 -5.24
CA ARG A 63 -14.92 17.57 -5.69
C ARG A 63 -13.86 18.56 -5.23
N ASN A 64 -13.18 19.16 -6.20
CA ASN A 64 -12.23 20.26 -6.06
C ASN A 64 -11.16 20.04 -4.98
N LEU A 65 -10.14 19.24 -5.30
CA LEU A 65 -8.89 19.22 -4.54
C LEU A 65 -8.23 20.59 -4.61
N SER A 66 -8.15 21.27 -3.46
CA SER A 66 -7.31 22.46 -3.34
C SER A 66 -5.84 22.10 -3.52
N VAL A 67 -5.02 23.07 -3.93
CA VAL A 67 -3.56 22.88 -4.06
C VAL A 67 -2.94 22.35 -2.76
N ARG A 68 -3.40 22.84 -1.60
CA ARG A 68 -2.93 22.34 -0.29
C ARG A 68 -3.28 20.88 -0.06
N GLN A 69 -4.50 20.45 -0.41
CA GLN A 69 -4.90 19.05 -0.30
C GLN A 69 -4.13 18.17 -1.28
N ALA A 70 -3.83 18.68 -2.48
CA ALA A 70 -3.00 17.95 -3.44
C ALA A 70 -1.61 17.68 -2.87
N PHE A 71 -0.91 18.69 -2.32
CA PHE A 71 0.39 18.48 -1.68
C PHE A 71 0.34 17.46 -0.54
N VAL A 72 -0.65 17.57 0.35
CA VAL A 72 -0.83 16.62 1.47
C VAL A 72 -1.10 15.21 0.94
N MET A 73 -1.92 15.09 -0.09
CA MET A 73 -2.23 13.81 -0.72
C MET A 73 -1.00 13.15 -1.30
N THR A 74 -0.15 13.87 -2.06
CA THR A 74 1.04 13.27 -2.65
C THR A 74 1.99 12.74 -1.58
N THR A 75 2.24 13.52 -0.52
CA THR A 75 3.11 13.10 0.59
C THR A 75 2.54 11.90 1.34
N LEU A 76 1.25 11.92 1.67
CA LEU A 76 0.60 10.81 2.36
C LEU A 76 0.58 9.54 1.52
N THR A 77 0.32 9.66 0.21
CA THR A 77 0.36 8.54 -0.71
C THR A 77 1.74 7.90 -0.73
N TRP A 78 2.80 8.70 -0.88
CA TRP A 78 4.17 8.17 -0.88
C TRP A 78 4.50 7.44 0.42
N VAL A 79 4.27 8.07 1.57
CA VAL A 79 4.56 7.46 2.87
C VAL A 79 3.73 6.19 3.08
N ALA A 80 2.42 6.23 2.79
CA ALA A 80 1.55 5.07 2.97
C ALA A 80 1.98 3.91 2.06
N LEU A 81 2.18 4.16 0.76
CA LEU A 81 2.60 3.11 -0.17
C LEU A 81 3.92 2.48 0.26
N THR A 82 4.91 3.26 0.69
CA THR A 82 6.18 2.72 1.19
C THR A 82 6.00 1.85 2.44
N VAL A 83 5.20 2.30 3.42
CA VAL A 83 4.95 1.50 4.64
C VAL A 83 4.36 0.14 4.30
N PHE A 84 3.38 0.09 3.40
CA PHE A 84 2.76 -1.19 3.04
C PHE A 84 3.66 -2.02 2.11
N ALA A 85 4.39 -1.38 1.20
CA ALA A 85 5.37 -2.04 0.33
C ALA A 85 6.56 -2.63 1.10
N SER A 86 6.84 -2.17 2.32
CA SER A 86 7.90 -2.72 3.16
C SER A 86 7.53 -4.06 3.81
N PHE A 87 6.25 -4.42 3.89
CA PHE A 87 5.81 -5.63 4.61
C PHE A 87 6.45 -6.91 4.06
N PRO A 88 6.46 -7.17 2.73
CA PRO A 88 7.11 -8.36 2.22
C PRO A 88 8.61 -8.40 2.53
N PHE A 89 9.29 -7.26 2.53
CA PHE A 89 10.72 -7.21 2.86
C PHE A 89 11.03 -7.49 4.32
N MET A 90 10.11 -7.14 5.23
CA MET A 90 10.25 -7.43 6.65
C MET A 90 9.97 -8.88 7.01
N PHE A 91 9.05 -9.54 6.30
CA PHE A 91 8.54 -10.85 6.69
C PHE A 91 8.97 -11.99 5.77
N SER A 92 9.58 -11.71 4.61
CA SER A 92 10.19 -12.71 3.73
C SER A 92 11.50 -13.22 4.31
N GLU A 93 12.10 -14.21 3.66
CA GLU A 93 13.42 -14.76 4.05
C GLU A 93 14.54 -13.71 4.19
N ARG A 94 14.36 -12.50 3.63
CA ARG A 94 15.33 -11.39 3.83
C ARG A 94 15.34 -10.84 5.26
N ASP A 95 14.26 -11.00 6.02
CA ASP A 95 14.10 -10.61 7.43
C ASP A 95 14.73 -9.23 7.74
N LEU A 96 14.44 -8.24 6.90
CA LEU A 96 15.02 -6.91 7.04
C LEU A 96 14.40 -6.19 8.24
N SER A 97 15.22 -5.40 8.94
CA SER A 97 14.72 -4.48 9.96
C SER A 97 13.69 -3.52 9.33
N PHE A 98 12.73 -3.03 10.12
CA PHE A 98 11.72 -2.08 9.61
C PHE A 98 12.36 -0.88 8.89
N THR A 99 13.47 -0.35 9.43
CA THR A 99 14.16 0.79 8.83
C THR A 99 14.78 0.46 7.48
N ASP A 100 15.37 -0.73 7.32
CA ASP A 100 15.99 -1.15 6.07
C ASP A 100 14.92 -1.51 5.03
N ALA A 101 13.88 -2.23 5.45
CA ALA A 101 12.73 -2.56 4.60
C ALA A 101 11.99 -1.31 4.10
N PHE A 102 11.81 -0.32 4.97
CA PHE A 102 11.21 0.96 4.60
C PHE A 102 12.11 1.75 3.64
N PHE A 103 13.43 1.75 3.87
CA PHE A 103 14.39 2.40 2.99
C PHE A 103 14.38 1.77 1.60
N GLU A 104 14.49 0.43 1.51
CA GLU A 104 14.47 -0.31 0.24
C GLU A 104 13.15 -0.10 -0.53
N ALA A 105 12.02 -0.15 0.18
CA ALA A 105 10.72 0.13 -0.42
C ALA A 105 10.57 1.59 -0.90
N MET A 106 11.34 2.53 -0.34
CA MET A 106 11.32 3.93 -0.73
C MET A 106 12.30 4.25 -1.87
N SER A 107 13.44 3.55 -1.92
CA SER A 107 14.46 3.75 -2.94
C SER A 107 14.22 2.99 -4.24
N GLY A 108 13.41 1.93 -4.17
CA GLY A 108 13.07 1.06 -5.30
C GLY A 108 12.23 1.69 -6.40
#